data_AF-A0A2C6CXJ5-F1
#
_entry.id   AF-A0A2C6CXJ5-F1
#
_cell.length_a   1.000
_cell.length_b   1.000
_cell.length_c   1.000
_cell.angle_alpha   90.00
_cell.angle_beta   90.00
_cell.angle_gamma   90.00
#
_symmetry.space_group_name_H-M   'P 1'
#
loop_
_entity.id
_entity.type
_entity.pdbx_description
1 polymer ?
#
loop_
_entity_poly.entity_id
_entity_poly.type
_entity_poly.pdbx_seq_one_letter_code
_entity_poly.pdbx_strand_id
1 'polypeptide(L)' 'MIFISENAFERREPWAYQAMWVGMISWCLVDSGISIFYGAIHNVLIINLVALALIGLPLLMTKRHFYPDSI' A
#
# COMPACT_ATOMS: atom_id res chain seq x y z
N MET A 1 9.34 -0.57 0.28
CA MET A 1 8.54 0.20 -0.69
C MET A 1 9.32 1.38 -1.29
N ILE A 2 10.17 2.07 -0.52
CA ILE A 2 11.00 3.21 -0.98
C ILE A 2 11.75 2.91 -2.28
N PHE A 3 12.43 1.77 -2.38
CA PHE A 3 13.19 1.40 -3.59
C PHE A 3 12.32 1.32 -4.86
N ILE A 4 11.08 0.82 -4.75
CA ILE A 4 10.13 0.79 -5.88
C ILE A 4 9.62 2.21 -6.17
N SER A 5 9.32 2.98 -5.12
CA SER A 5 8.84 4.36 -5.22
C SER A 5 9.83 5.28 -5.95
N GLU A 6 11.11 5.22 -5.60
CA GLU A 6 12.16 6.11 -6.14
C GLU A 6 12.72 5.64 -7.49
N ASN A 7 12.30 4.48 -7.99
CA ASN A 7 12.81 3.96 -9.27
C ASN A 7 11.68 3.69 -10.26
N ALA A 8 11.01 2.54 -10.11
CA ALA A 8 10.03 2.06 -11.08
C ALA A 8 8.72 2.87 -11.05
N PHE A 9 8.34 3.36 -9.87
CA PHE A 9 7.15 4.19 -9.71
C PHE A 9 7.34 5.59 -10.31
N GLU A 10 8.52 6.20 -10.13
CA GLU A 10 8.87 7.47 -10.80
C GLU A 10 8.89 7.33 -12.33
N ARG A 11 9.36 6.18 -12.83
CA ARG A 11 9.33 5.81 -14.26
C ARG A 11 7.93 5.45 -14.79
N ARG A 12 6.91 5.51 -13.94
CA ARG A 12 5.50 5.25 -14.27
C ARG A 12 5.25 3.83 -14.79
N GLU A 13 6.04 2.88 -14.34
CA GLU A 13 5.90 1.50 -14.80
C GLU A 13 4.62 0.88 -14.19
N PRO A 14 3.68 0.36 -15.00
CA PRO A 14 2.38 -0.13 -14.49
C PRO A 14 2.50 -1.23 -13.44
N TRP A 15 3.51 -2.10 -13.56
CA TRP A 15 3.75 -3.16 -12.58
C TRP A 15 4.16 -2.59 -11.21
N ALA A 16 4.80 -1.42 -11.16
CA ALA A 16 5.22 -0.79 -9.90
C ALA A 16 4.01 -0.38 -9.07
N TYR A 17 2.95 0.11 -9.72
CA TYR A 17 1.67 0.39 -9.07
C TYR A 17 1.08 -0.86 -8.43
N GLN A 18 1.06 -1.98 -9.16
CA GLN A 18 0.58 -3.26 -8.63
C GLN A 18 1.46 -3.77 -7.48
N ALA A 19 2.78 -3.69 -7.61
CA ALA A 19 3.72 -4.10 -6.57
C ALA A 19 3.56 -3.30 -5.27
N MET A 20 3.29 -1.99 -5.37
CA MET A 20 3.00 -1.14 -4.21
C MET A 20 1.69 -1.55 -3.52
N TRP A 21 0.62 -1.81 -4.28
CA TRP A 21 -0.64 -2.31 -3.71
C TRP A 21 -0.49 -3.67 -3.05
N VAL A 22 0.11 -4.63 -3.76
CA VAL A 22 0.33 -5.98 -3.25
C VAL A 22 1.18 -5.94 -2.00
N GLY A 23 2.31 -5.21 -2.01
CA GLY A 23 3.18 -5.09 -0.85
C GLY A 23 2.46 -4.50 0.37
N MET A 24 1.71 -3.41 0.17
CA MET A 24 0.96 -2.75 1.24
C MET A 24 -0.14 -3.62 1.83
N ILE A 25 -0.96 -4.26 0.98
CA ILE A 25 -2.06 -5.12 1.42
C ILE A 25 -1.49 -6.37 2.12
N SER A 26 -0.46 -6.99 1.54
CA SER A 26 0.18 -8.18 2.12
C SER A 26 0.72 -7.86 3.52
N TRP A 27 1.46 -6.76 3.66
CA TRP A 27 1.98 -6.31 4.94
C TRP A 27 0.85 -6.02 5.94
N CYS A 28 -0.16 -5.24 5.54
CA CYS A 28 -1.29 -4.89 6.41
C CYS A 28 -2.04 -6.14 6.91
N LEU A 29 -2.30 -7.12 6.04
CA LEU A 29 -2.99 -8.36 6.41
C LEU A 29 -2.16 -9.23 7.35
N VAL A 30 -0.88 -9.45 7.03
CA VAL A 30 0.01 -10.28 7.85
C VAL A 30 0.25 -9.64 9.21
N ASP A 31 0.57 -8.36 9.25
CA ASP A 31 0.84 -7.63 10.49
C ASP A 31 -0.41 -7.53 11.36
N SER A 32 -1.58 -7.29 10.75
CA SER A 32 -2.85 -7.24 11.48
C SER A 32 -3.22 -8.62 12.03
N GLY A 33 -3.03 -9.69 11.25
CA GLY A 33 -3.29 -11.06 11.70
C GLY A 33 -2.45 -11.43 12.93
N ILE A 34 -1.16 -11.12 12.89
CA ILE A 34 -0.24 -11.33 14.03
C ILE A 34 -0.66 -10.45 15.21
N SER A 35 -0.93 -9.16 14.98
CA SER A 35 -1.32 -8.23 16.03
C SER A 35 -2.61 -8.67 16.74
N ILE A 36 -3.62 -9.13 15.99
CA ILE A 36 -4.87 -9.66 16.57
C ILE A 36 -4.59 -10.92 17.38
N PHE A 37 -3.77 -11.84 16.87
CA PHE A 37 -3.41 -13.08 17.56
C PHE A 37 -2.76 -12.84 18.94
N TYR A 38 -1.93 -11.80 19.05
CA TYR A 38 -1.30 -11.40 20.32
C TYR A 38 -2.09 -10.36 21.14
N GLY A 39 -3.30 -9.99 20.71
CA GLY A 39 -4.16 -9.03 21.42
C GLY A 39 -3.78 -7.55 21.24
N ALA A 40 -2.87 -7.23 20.32
CA ALA A 40 -2.38 -5.89 20.02
C ALA A 40 -3.32 -5.11 19.08
N ILE A 41 -4.61 -4.97 19.45
CA ILE A 41 -5.64 -4.32 18.62
C ILE A 41 -5.29 -2.85 18.31
N HIS A 42 -4.65 -2.15 19.25
CA HIS A 42 -4.20 -0.77 19.04
C HIS A 42 -3.24 -0.63 17.85
N ASN A 43 -2.38 -1.63 17.61
CA ASN A 43 -1.45 -1.62 16.47
C ASN A 43 -2.21 -1.71 15.15
N VAL A 44 -3.23 -2.57 15.08
CA VAL A 44 -4.09 -2.71 13.89
C VAL A 44 -4.77 -1.38 13.56
N LEU A 45 -5.39 -0.74 14.55
CA LEU A 45 -6.19 0.47 14.34
C LEU A 45 -5.32 1.71 14.06
N ILE A 46 -4.27 1.92 14.85
CA ILE A 46 -3.48 3.16 14.81
C ILE A 46 -2.35 3.07 13.79
N ILE A 47 -1.74 1.91 13.60
CA ILE A 47 -0.61 1.77 12.67
C ILE A 47 -1.11 1.25 11.33
N ASN A 48 -1.72 0.07 11.28
CA ASN A 48 -2.01 -0.56 9.98
C ASN A 48 -3.12 0.17 9.23
N LEU A 49 -4.21 0.53 9.91
CA LEU A 49 -5.35 1.21 9.29
C LEU A 49 -5.00 2.64 8.87
N VAL A 50 -4.27 3.38 9.71
CA VAL A 50 -3.80 4.74 9.38
C VAL A 50 -2.76 4.69 8.27
N ALA A 51 -1.79 3.77 8.30
CA ALA A 51 -0.80 3.61 7.22
C ALA A 51 -1.47 3.23 5.90
N LEU A 52 -2.46 2.33 5.93
CA LEU A 52 -3.25 1.97 4.76
C LEU A 52 -3.97 3.19 4.17
N ALA A 53 -4.52 4.07 5.00
CA ALA A 53 -5.14 5.31 4.53
C ALA A 53 -4.09 6.28 3.96
N LEU A 54 -3.02 6.57 4.71
CA LEU A 54 -2.00 7.56 4.33
C LEU A 54 -1.20 7.16 3.10
N ILE A 55 -0.98 5.86 2.87
CA ILE A 55 -0.25 5.36 1.70
C ILE A 55 -1.23 4.98 0.58
N GLY A 56 -2.36 4.35 0.92
CA GLY A 56 -3.32 3.86 -0.06
C GLY A 56 -4.12 4.96 -0.76
N LEU A 57 -4.48 6.05 -0.07
CA LEU A 57 -5.16 7.19 -0.70
C LEU A 57 -4.32 7.85 -1.81
N PRO A 58 -3.07 8.31 -1.56
CA PRO A 58 -2.26 8.89 -2.62
C PRO A 58 -1.96 7.88 -3.72
N LEU A 59 -1.75 6.60 -3.38
CA LEU A 59 -1.58 5.55 -4.38
C LEU A 59 -2.81 5.45 -5.29
N LEU A 60 -4.02 5.40 -4.72
CA LEU A 60 -5.27 5.38 -5.49
C LEU A 60 -5.41 6.63 -6.38
N MET A 61 -5.08 7.81 -5.87
CA MET A 61 -5.12 9.08 -6.63
C MET A 61 -4.16 9.05 -7.82
N THR A 62 -3.01 8.39 -7.69
CA THR A 62 -2.05 8.25 -8.80
C THR A 62 -2.45 7.19 -9.82
N LYS A 63 -3.50 6.39 -9.62
CA LYS A 63 -3.92 5.30 -10.54
C LYS A 63 -4.00 5.75 -12.01
N ARG A 64 -4.63 6.91 -12.26
CA ARG A 64 -4.82 7.45 -13.62
C ARG A 64 -3.50 7.76 -14.34
N HIS A 65 -2.43 7.98 -13.59
CA HIS A 65 -1.10 8.26 -14.11
C HIS A 65 -0.39 7.01 -14.64
N PHE A 66 -0.76 5.83 -14.11
CA PHE A 66 -0.22 4.53 -14.52
C PHE A 66 -1.15 3.80 -15.50
N TYR A 67 -2.45 4.09 -15.46
CA TYR A 67 -3.47 3.46 -16.30
C TYR A 67 -4.43 4.52 -16.87
N PRO A 68 -4.01 5.26 -17.93
CA PRO A 68 -4.82 6.33 -18.53
C PRO A 68 -6.15 5.84 -19.12
N ASP A 69 -6.17 4.59 -19.59
CA ASP A 69 -7.31 3.99 -20.30
C ASP A 69 -8.33 3.30 -19.37
N SER A 70 -8.15 3.38 -18.06
CA SER A 70 -9.10 2.81 -17.10
C SER A 70 -10.25 3.78 -16.83
N ILE A 71 -11.40 3.49 -17.46
CA ILE A 71 -12.71 4.18 -17.40
C ILE A 71 -13.13 4.50 -15.96
#